data_AF-A0A3M1AMZ7-F1
#
_entry.id   AF-A0A3M1AMZ7-F1
#
_cell.length_a   1.000
_cell.length_b   1.000
_cell.length_c   1.000
_cell.angle_alpha   90.00
_cell.angle_beta   90.00
_cell.angle_gamma   90.00
#
_symmetry.space_group_name_H-M   'P 1'
#
loop_
_entity.id
_entity.type
_entity.pdbx_description
1 polymer ?
#
loop_
_entity_poly.entity_id
_entity_poly.type
_entity_poly.pdbx_seq_one_letter_code
_entity_poly.pdbx_strand_id
1 'polypeptide(L)'
;MLGLTVGINLVRAANTAVSPASVTAAAGTAFTYQGQLEKSGSAVTDTCDFQFSLYDASTGGSQVGSTITKSSVSVSDGLFTTELDFGSSAFDGNARYLQIAVKCSGESSYTTLNGRVALNPAPYAVNAATAPWSGLSGVPAGFADGTDNDTTYTAGTGITLN
;
A
#
# COMPACT_ATOMS: atom_id res chain seq x y z
N MET A 1 32.25 58.15 -43.12
CA MET A 1 32.17 56.82 -43.75
C MET A 1 32.49 55.80 -42.68
N LEU A 2 31.65 54.77 -42.52
CA LEU A 2 31.88 53.55 -41.71
C LEU A 2 31.97 53.76 -40.18
N GLY A 3 31.32 52.99 -39.31
CA GLY A 3 30.41 51.85 -39.44
C GLY A 3 30.09 51.38 -38.02
N LEU A 4 28.81 51.23 -37.70
CA LEU A 4 28.32 50.68 -36.43
C LEU A 4 28.53 49.17 -36.44
N THR A 5 29.20 48.61 -35.43
CA THR A 5 29.24 47.17 -35.21
C THR A 5 28.64 46.87 -33.84
N VAL A 6 27.44 46.30 -33.83
CA VAL A 6 26.79 45.73 -32.63
C VAL A 6 27.15 44.23 -32.61
N GLY A 7 27.90 43.81 -31.59
CA GLY A 7 28.15 42.39 -31.34
C GLY A 7 27.02 41.81 -30.49
N ILE A 8 26.17 40.98 -31.07
CA ILE A 8 25.19 40.16 -30.33
C ILE A 8 25.92 38.88 -29.89
N ASN A 9 26.25 38.77 -28.60
CA ASN A 9 26.66 37.49 -28.02
C ASN A 9 25.41 36.65 -27.78
N LEU A 10 25.19 35.64 -28.63
CA LEU A 10 24.14 34.65 -28.42
C LEU A 10 24.59 33.68 -27.32
N VAL A 11 24.22 33.97 -26.08
CA VAL A 11 24.37 33.02 -24.98
C VAL A 11 23.34 31.91 -25.18
N ARG A 12 23.79 30.72 -25.60
CA ARG A 12 22.95 29.52 -25.58
C ARG A 12 22.76 29.10 -24.13
N ALA A 13 21.58 29.35 -23.57
CA ALA A 13 21.19 28.74 -22.31
C ALA A 13 21.13 27.21 -22.51
N ALA A 14 22.00 26.46 -21.82
CA ALA A 14 21.80 25.03 -21.67
C ALA A 14 20.60 24.84 -20.73
N ASN A 15 19.45 24.47 -21.30
CA ASN A 15 18.34 23.93 -20.51
C ASN A 15 18.79 22.57 -19.95
N THR A 16 19.42 22.56 -18.78
CA THR A 16 19.50 21.33 -17.98
C THR A 16 18.08 21.05 -17.51
N ALA A 17 17.38 20.17 -18.22
CA ALA A 17 16.16 19.55 -17.72
C ALA A 17 16.56 18.82 -16.43
N VAL A 18 16.30 19.45 -15.28
CA VAL A 18 16.27 18.74 -14.02
C VAL A 18 15.03 17.87 -14.11
N SER A 19 15.19 16.61 -14.50
CA SER A 19 14.12 15.63 -14.36
C SER A 19 13.70 15.66 -12.89
N PRO A 20 12.41 15.90 -12.56
CA PRO A 20 11.97 15.69 -11.21
C PRO A 20 12.28 14.22 -10.89
N ALA A 21 13.19 13.98 -9.97
CA ALA A 21 13.37 12.65 -9.42
C ALA A 21 12.06 12.32 -8.71
N SER A 22 11.22 11.51 -9.36
CA SER A 22 10.03 10.94 -8.74
C SER A 22 10.50 10.10 -7.57
N VAL A 23 10.43 10.65 -6.37
CA VAL A 23 10.54 9.84 -5.14
C VAL A 23 9.21 9.11 -5.00
N THR A 24 8.98 8.12 -5.86
CA THR A 24 7.93 7.13 -5.63
C THR A 24 8.46 6.22 -4.53
N ALA A 25 8.26 6.61 -3.28
CA ALA A 25 8.31 5.64 -2.20
C ALA A 25 7.13 4.68 -2.46
N ALA A 26 7.43 3.47 -2.92
CA ALA A 26 6.42 2.42 -2.96
C ALA A 26 5.83 2.32 -1.55
N ALA A 27 4.50 2.47 -1.44
CA ALA A 27 3.85 2.24 -0.16
C ALA A 27 4.22 0.80 0.28
N GLY A 28 4.84 0.67 1.45
CA GLY A 28 5.13 -0.65 2.02
C GLY A 28 3.84 -1.43 2.27
N THR A 29 3.95 -2.73 2.44
CA THR A 29 2.84 -3.63 2.78
C THR A 29 2.49 -3.60 4.26
N ALA A 30 3.34 -2.96 5.07
CA ALA A 30 3.12 -2.74 6.49
C ALA A 30 1.96 -1.77 6.73
N PHE A 31 1.16 -2.07 7.76
CA PHE A 31 0.09 -1.19 8.25
C PHE A 31 0.06 -1.18 9.77
N THR A 32 -0.43 -0.08 10.34
CA THR A 32 -0.66 0.02 11.78
C THR A 32 -2.00 -0.61 12.15
N TYR A 33 -1.98 -1.52 13.13
CA TYR A 33 -3.15 -2.07 13.77
C TYR A 33 -3.27 -1.52 15.20
N GLN A 34 -4.44 -0.97 15.52
CA GLN A 34 -4.79 -0.51 16.86
C GLN A 34 -5.97 -1.33 17.37
N GLY A 35 -5.92 -1.73 18.63
CA GLY A 35 -6.97 -2.52 19.25
C GLY A 35 -7.17 -2.18 20.72
N GLN A 36 -8.33 -2.58 21.24
CA GLN A 36 -8.65 -2.53 22.66
C GLN A 36 -8.77 -3.96 23.19
N LEU A 37 -8.10 -4.24 24.30
CA LEU A 37 -8.10 -5.52 25.00
C LEU A 37 -8.80 -5.36 26.35
N GLU A 38 -9.84 -6.16 26.54
CA GLU A 38 -10.56 -6.27 27.80
C GLU A 38 -10.51 -7.70 28.31
N LYS A 39 -10.44 -7.86 29.63
CA LYS A 39 -10.52 -9.15 30.31
C LYS A 39 -11.58 -9.06 31.40
N SER A 40 -12.60 -9.92 31.30
CA SER A 40 -13.76 -9.93 32.21
C SER A 40 -14.44 -8.55 32.36
N GLY A 41 -14.54 -7.79 31.27
CA GLY A 41 -15.17 -6.47 31.23
C GLY A 41 -14.34 -5.32 31.80
N SER A 42 -13.06 -5.57 32.12
CA SER A 42 -12.11 -4.53 32.54
C SER A 42 -11.00 -4.36 31.51
N ALA A 43 -10.63 -3.12 31.23
CA ALA A 43 -9.52 -2.79 30.35
C ALA A 43 -8.20 -3.33 30.92
N VAL A 44 -7.39 -3.96 30.06
CA VAL A 44 -6.10 -4.54 30.46
C VAL A 44 -5.01 -3.46 30.49
N THR A 45 -4.22 -3.43 31.56
CA THR A 45 -2.96 -2.67 31.61
C THR A 45 -1.83 -3.63 31.95
N ASP A 46 -1.12 -4.11 30.94
CA ASP A 46 -0.08 -5.14 31.04
C ASP A 46 0.84 -5.14 29.81
N THR A 47 1.91 -5.93 29.85
CA THR A 47 2.70 -6.29 28.67
C THR A 47 2.27 -7.66 28.17
N CYS A 48 1.87 -7.74 26.90
CA CYS A 48 1.36 -8.97 26.30
C CYS A 48 2.10 -9.32 25.00
N ASP A 49 2.18 -10.62 24.71
CA ASP A 49 2.55 -11.13 23.41
C ASP A 49 1.28 -11.31 22.56
N PHE A 50 1.33 -10.92 21.30
CA PHE A 50 0.24 -11.08 20.34
C PHE A 50 0.66 -11.95 19.16
N GLN A 51 -0.27 -12.77 18.68
CA GLN A 51 -0.18 -13.48 17.42
C GLN A 51 -1.29 -13.01 16.49
N PHE A 52 -0.92 -12.68 15.27
CA PHE A 52 -1.81 -12.22 14.22
C PHE A 52 -1.73 -13.19 13.04
N SER A 53 -2.87 -13.79 12.70
CA SER A 53 -3.00 -14.69 11.54
C SER A 53 -4.06 -14.15 10.59
N LEU A 54 -3.79 -14.18 9.29
CA LEU A 54 -4.72 -13.72 8.27
C LEU A 54 -5.53 -14.89 7.72
N TYR A 55 -6.81 -14.70 7.43
CA TYR A 55 -7.70 -15.72 6.87
C TYR A 55 -8.51 -15.18 5.68
N ASP A 56 -8.95 -16.11 4.83
CA ASP A 56 -9.78 -15.85 3.64
C ASP A 56 -11.30 -15.73 3.94
N ALA A 57 -11.74 -16.11 5.15
CA ALA A 57 -13.13 -16.08 5.59
C ALA A 57 -13.29 -15.51 7.00
N SER A 58 -14.47 -14.96 7.31
CA SER A 58 -14.81 -14.43 8.65
C SER A 58 -14.88 -15.50 9.73
N THR A 59 -15.22 -16.73 9.35
CA THR A 59 -15.28 -17.93 10.19
C THR A 59 -14.85 -19.15 9.38
N GLY A 60 -14.10 -20.09 9.97
CA GLY A 60 -13.55 -21.23 9.22
C GLY A 60 -12.44 -20.79 8.25
N GLY A 61 -12.52 -21.21 6.99
CA GLY A 61 -11.59 -20.80 5.94
C GLY A 61 -10.16 -21.32 6.10
N SER A 62 -9.27 -20.84 5.24
CA SER A 62 -7.83 -21.15 5.26
C SER A 62 -7.02 -19.95 5.71
N GLN A 63 -5.92 -20.21 6.41
CA GLN A 63 -4.96 -19.17 6.74
C GLN A 63 -4.21 -18.72 5.48
N VAL A 64 -4.03 -17.41 5.34
CA VAL A 64 -3.26 -16.76 4.27
C VAL A 64 -1.95 -16.24 4.85
N GLY A 65 -0.82 -16.72 4.35
CA GLY A 65 0.50 -16.32 4.84
C GLY A 65 0.85 -16.85 6.24
N SER A 66 1.97 -16.37 6.79
CA SER A 66 2.46 -16.77 8.11
C SER A 66 1.81 -15.97 9.24
N THR A 67 1.82 -16.55 10.44
CA THR A 67 1.46 -15.83 11.66
C THR A 67 2.55 -14.83 12.03
N ILE A 68 2.16 -13.58 12.27
CA ILE A 68 3.06 -12.54 12.79
C ILE A 68 2.97 -12.58 14.32
N THR A 69 4.11 -12.77 14.98
CA THR A 69 4.21 -12.67 16.45
C THR A 69 4.81 -11.33 16.84
N LYS A 70 4.15 -10.64 17.78
CA LYS A 70 4.60 -9.38 18.37
C LYS A 70 4.74 -9.58 19.86
N SER A 71 5.98 -9.69 20.32
CA SER A 71 6.26 -9.90 21.73
C SER A 71 6.39 -8.59 22.48
N SER A 72 6.08 -8.62 23.77
CA SER A 72 6.26 -7.49 24.69
C SER A 72 5.56 -6.19 24.25
N VAL A 73 4.34 -6.30 23.72
CA VAL A 73 3.51 -5.16 23.36
C VAL A 73 2.89 -4.57 24.64
N SER A 74 3.12 -3.29 24.88
CA SER A 74 2.48 -2.58 25.99
C SER A 74 1.00 -2.35 25.68
N VAL A 75 0.16 -2.77 26.62
CA VAL A 75 -1.27 -2.49 26.66
C VAL A 75 -1.52 -1.54 27.82
N SER A 76 -2.14 -0.39 27.53
CA SER A 76 -2.46 0.63 28.55
C SER A 76 -3.92 1.03 28.43
N ASP A 77 -4.67 0.90 29.52
CA ASP A 77 -6.12 1.13 29.54
C ASP A 77 -6.83 0.39 28.40
N GLY A 78 -6.40 -0.85 28.16
CA GLY A 78 -6.86 -1.73 27.10
C GLY A 78 -6.28 -1.42 25.73
N LEU A 79 -5.73 -0.24 25.48
CA LEU A 79 -5.28 0.17 24.16
C LEU A 79 -3.88 -0.38 23.85
N PHE A 80 -3.71 -0.88 22.63
CA PHE A 80 -2.41 -1.26 22.09
C PHE A 80 -2.30 -0.87 20.61
N THR A 81 -1.06 -0.74 20.14
CA THR A 81 -0.75 -0.43 18.74
C THR A 81 0.43 -1.30 18.29
N THR A 82 0.34 -1.86 17.09
CA THR A 82 1.43 -2.60 16.47
C THR A 82 1.45 -2.36 14.96
N GLU A 83 2.64 -2.45 14.36
CA GLU A 83 2.79 -2.52 12.91
C GLU A 83 2.76 -3.98 12.45
N LEU A 84 1.97 -4.31 11.43
CA LEU A 84 1.83 -5.63 10.86
C LEU A 84 2.20 -5.60 9.38
N ASP A 85 2.95 -6.59 8.92
CA ASP A 85 3.30 -6.74 7.51
C ASP A 85 3.20 -8.22 7.11
N PHE A 86 2.13 -8.56 6.38
CA PHE A 86 1.91 -9.90 5.85
C PHE A 86 2.50 -10.10 4.43
N GLY A 87 3.12 -9.05 3.89
CA GLY A 87 3.62 -9.01 2.51
C GLY A 87 2.50 -8.82 1.47
N SER A 88 2.90 -8.45 0.26
CA SER A 88 1.97 -8.13 -0.83
C SER A 88 1.18 -9.34 -1.32
N SER A 89 1.77 -10.54 -1.28
CA SER A 89 1.10 -11.78 -1.68
C SER A 89 -0.10 -12.14 -0.80
N ALA A 90 -0.17 -11.61 0.43
CA ALA A 90 -1.32 -11.80 1.30
C ALA A 90 -2.52 -10.95 0.86
N PHE A 91 -2.33 -9.90 0.06
CA PHE A 91 -3.35 -8.93 -0.31
C PHE A 91 -3.60 -8.91 -1.83
N ASP A 92 -4.25 -9.95 -2.35
CA ASP A 92 -4.54 -10.17 -3.78
C ASP A 92 -5.84 -9.51 -4.28
N GLY A 93 -6.45 -8.62 -3.48
CA GLY A 93 -7.72 -7.97 -3.76
C GLY A 93 -8.96 -8.70 -3.21
N ASN A 94 -8.82 -9.93 -2.73
CA ASN A 94 -9.89 -10.63 -2.02
C ASN A 94 -10.02 -10.16 -0.56
N ALA A 95 -11.18 -10.40 0.05
CA ALA A 95 -11.43 -10.09 1.46
C ALA A 95 -10.43 -10.81 2.37
N ARG A 96 -10.03 -10.15 3.46
CA ARG A 96 -9.11 -10.67 4.47
C ARG A 96 -9.63 -10.44 5.87
N TYR A 97 -9.36 -11.40 6.74
CA TYR A 97 -9.86 -11.41 8.11
C TYR A 97 -8.71 -11.69 9.08
N LEU A 98 -8.48 -10.78 10.02
CA LEU A 98 -7.42 -10.87 11.02
C LEU A 98 -7.94 -11.63 12.25
N GLN A 99 -7.32 -12.77 12.53
CA GLN A 99 -7.46 -13.49 13.79
C GLN A 99 -6.35 -13.05 14.75
N ILE A 100 -6.73 -12.82 16.00
CA ILE A 100 -5.81 -12.38 17.05
C ILE A 100 -5.80 -13.43 18.16
N ALA A 101 -4.61 -13.77 18.66
CA ALA A 101 -4.43 -14.48 19.91
C ALA A 101 -3.47 -13.69 20.80
N VAL A 102 -3.72 -13.69 22.10
CA VAL A 102 -2.97 -12.89 23.08
C VAL A 102 -2.53 -13.76 24.24
N LYS A 103 -1.35 -13.45 24.78
CA LYS A 103 -0.81 -14.04 26.01
C LYS A 103 -0.18 -12.92 26.83
N CYS A 104 -0.82 -12.53 27.92
CA CYS A 104 -0.33 -11.48 28.81
C CYS A 104 0.62 -12.04 29.89
N SER A 105 1.16 -11.16 30.74
CA SER A 105 2.13 -11.57 31.74
C SER A 105 1.51 -12.62 32.70
N GLY A 106 2.29 -13.66 33.02
CA GLY A 106 1.83 -14.76 33.87
C GLY A 106 0.94 -15.80 33.18
N GLU A 107 0.56 -15.63 31.91
CA GLU A 107 -0.18 -16.63 31.15
C GLU A 107 0.76 -17.66 30.51
N SER A 108 0.37 -18.94 30.52
CA SER A 108 1.18 -20.05 30.01
C SER A 108 0.97 -20.33 28.52
N SER A 109 -0.14 -19.88 27.95
CA SER A 109 -0.52 -20.13 26.56
C SER A 109 -1.28 -18.95 25.95
N TYR A 110 -1.26 -18.85 24.63
CA TYR A 110 -2.08 -17.88 23.90
C TYR A 110 -3.57 -18.23 23.98
N THR A 111 -4.39 -17.21 24.18
CA THR A 111 -5.84 -17.26 24.08
C THR A 111 -6.28 -16.59 22.80
N THR A 112 -6.97 -17.34 21.93
CA THR A 112 -7.56 -16.80 20.70
C THR A 112 -8.76 -15.92 21.04
N LEU A 113 -8.75 -14.66 20.59
CA LEU A 113 -9.87 -13.74 20.77
C LEU A 113 -11.04 -14.14 19.87
N ASN A 114 -12.26 -13.98 20.37
CA ASN A 114 -13.46 -14.35 19.62
C ASN A 114 -13.72 -13.37 18.48
N GLY A 115 -14.04 -13.92 17.31
CA GLY A 115 -14.32 -13.15 16.09
C GLY A 115 -13.05 -12.71 15.36
N ARG A 116 -13.15 -12.61 14.04
CA ARG A 116 -12.08 -12.07 13.19
C ARG A 116 -12.43 -10.65 12.77
N VAL A 117 -11.43 -9.79 12.71
CA VAL A 117 -11.58 -8.41 12.24
C VAL A 117 -11.44 -8.39 10.73
N ALA A 118 -12.47 -7.94 10.02
CA ALA A 118 -12.36 -7.72 8.58
C ALA A 118 -11.34 -6.61 8.31
N LEU A 119 -10.34 -6.91 7.48
CA LEU A 119 -9.43 -5.89 6.98
C LEU A 119 -10.05 -5.29 5.73
N ASN A 120 -10.79 -4.20 5.94
CA ASN A 120 -11.37 -3.44 4.85
C ASN A 120 -10.25 -2.76 4.03
N PRO A 121 -10.49 -2.52 2.73
CA PRO A 121 -9.60 -1.80 1.84
C PRO A 121 -9.10 -0.45 2.37
N ALA A 122 -7.99 -0.45 3.13
CA ALA A 122 -7.32 0.77 3.57
C ALA A 122 -5.83 0.83 3.23
N PRO A 123 -5.13 -0.26 2.81
CA PRO A 123 -3.83 -0.12 2.16
C PRO A 123 -3.85 -0.60 0.70
N TYR A 124 -4.82 -0.15 -0.11
CA TYR A 124 -4.86 -0.49 -1.55
C TYR A 124 -3.87 0.30 -2.42
N ALA A 125 -3.08 1.21 -1.85
CA ALA A 125 -2.00 1.87 -2.59
C ALA A 125 -0.89 0.87 -3.01
N VAL A 126 -0.74 -0.26 -2.32
CA VAL A 126 0.23 -1.29 -2.71
C VAL A 126 -0.24 -2.03 -3.96
N ASN A 127 -1.51 -2.43 -4.01
CA ASN A 127 -2.08 -3.06 -5.21
C ASN A 127 -2.10 -2.10 -6.39
N ALA A 128 -2.28 -0.79 -6.17
CA ALA A 128 -2.18 0.20 -7.25
C ALA A 128 -0.82 0.20 -7.95
N ALA A 129 0.26 -0.17 -7.25
CA ALA A 129 1.61 -0.23 -7.84
C ALA A 129 1.82 -1.43 -8.77
N THR A 130 1.07 -2.53 -8.59
CA THR A 130 1.21 -3.77 -9.38
C THR A 130 -0.09 -4.18 -10.07
N ALA A 131 -1.10 -3.31 -10.09
CA ALA A 131 -2.40 -3.62 -10.69
C ALA A 131 -2.20 -3.87 -12.20
N PRO A 132 -2.60 -5.05 -12.72
CA PRO A 132 -2.55 -5.28 -14.15
C PRO A 132 -3.54 -4.34 -14.84
N TRP A 133 -3.17 -3.85 -16.02
CA TRP A 133 -4.02 -2.97 -16.82
C TRP A 133 -5.41 -3.59 -17.11
N SER A 134 -5.47 -4.91 -17.27
CA SER A 134 -6.70 -5.68 -17.48
C SER A 134 -7.69 -5.62 -16.30
N GLY A 135 -7.25 -5.24 -15.11
CA GLY A 135 -8.10 -5.10 -13.92
C GLY A 135 -8.69 -3.71 -13.73
N LEU A 136 -8.35 -2.74 -14.59
CA LEU A 136 -8.83 -1.37 -14.49
C LEU A 136 -10.19 -1.21 -15.17
N SER A 137 -11.14 -0.57 -14.49
CA SER A 137 -12.41 -0.16 -15.08
C SER A 137 -12.32 1.28 -15.58
N GLY A 138 -12.98 1.60 -16.70
CA GLY A 138 -12.97 2.94 -17.28
C GLY A 138 -11.69 3.29 -18.06
N VAL A 139 -10.92 2.28 -18.44
CA VAL A 139 -9.79 2.45 -19.38
C VAL A 139 -10.30 3.07 -20.69
N PRO A 140 -9.77 4.23 -21.14
CA PRO A 140 -10.13 4.78 -22.44
C PRO A 140 -9.75 3.80 -23.55
N ALA A 141 -10.59 3.67 -24.59
CA ALA A 141 -10.46 2.63 -25.61
C ALA A 141 -9.08 2.60 -26.30
N GLY A 142 -8.42 3.74 -26.46
CA GLY A 142 -7.07 3.84 -27.05
C GLY A 142 -5.96 3.21 -26.20
N PHE A 143 -6.22 2.88 -24.94
CA PHE A 143 -5.26 2.24 -24.06
C PHE A 143 -5.62 0.79 -23.73
N ALA A 144 -6.77 0.28 -24.20
CA ALA A 144 -7.30 -1.03 -23.79
C ALA A 144 -6.52 -2.24 -24.33
N ASP A 145 -5.63 -2.04 -25.31
CA ASP A 145 -4.83 -3.09 -25.93
C ASP A 145 -3.51 -3.40 -25.19
N GLY A 146 -3.25 -2.69 -24.08
CA GLY A 146 -2.04 -2.86 -23.27
C GLY A 146 -0.76 -2.32 -23.93
N THR A 147 -0.88 -1.56 -25.02
CA THR A 147 0.24 -0.92 -25.71
C THR A 147 -0.02 0.59 -25.80
N ASP A 148 0.63 1.38 -24.95
CA ASP A 148 0.52 2.85 -24.94
C ASP A 148 1.38 3.53 -26.03
N ASN A 149 1.65 2.82 -27.12
CA ASN A 149 2.48 3.30 -28.23
C ASN A 149 1.67 3.48 -29.51
N ASP A 150 0.38 3.84 -29.41
CA ASP A 150 -0.38 4.33 -30.54
C ASP A 150 0.07 5.76 -30.91
N THR A 151 1.33 5.88 -31.35
CA THR A 151 1.88 7.05 -32.04
C THR A 151 1.17 7.34 -33.38
N THR A 152 0.02 6.72 -33.65
CA THR A 152 -0.81 6.92 -34.82
C THR A 152 -1.66 8.18 -34.64
N TYR A 153 -1.01 9.33 -34.60
CA TYR A 153 -1.69 10.59 -34.84
C TYR A 153 -2.22 10.55 -36.27
N THR A 154 -3.52 10.35 -36.45
CA THR A 154 -4.12 10.62 -37.75
C THR A 154 -4.20 12.13 -37.85
N ALA A 155 -3.35 12.72 -38.69
CA ALA A 155 -3.41 14.14 -38.96
C ALA A 155 -4.82 14.49 -39.44
N GLY A 156 -5.50 15.41 -38.76
CA GLY A 156 -6.77 15.95 -39.23
C GLY A 156 -6.59 16.55 -40.63
N THR A 157 -7.69 16.70 -41.39
CA THR A 157 -7.65 17.24 -42.75
C THR A 157 -6.78 18.50 -42.83
N GLY A 158 -5.66 18.42 -43.56
CA GLY A 158 -4.74 19.54 -43.77
C GLY A 158 -3.46 19.57 -42.92
N ILE A 159 -3.21 18.56 -42.06
CA ILE A 159 -1.92 18.40 -41.38
C ILE A 159 -1.16 17.22 -42.01
N THR A 160 0.14 17.37 -42.21
CA THR A 160 1.05 16.28 -42.59
C THR A 160 2.02 16.10 -41.43
N LEU A 161 2.15 14.88 -40.94
CA LEU A 161 3.15 14.55 -39.94
C LEU A 161 4.40 14.08 -40.70
N ASN A 162 5.49 14.79 -40.50
CA ASN A 162 6.81 14.46 -41.08
C ASN A 162 7.62 13.64 -40.08
#